data_AF-A0A4W5MWQ7-F1
#
_entry.id   AF-A0A4W5MWQ7-F1
#
_cell.length_a   1.000
_cell.length_b   1.000
_cell.length_c   1.000
_cell.angle_alpha   90.00
_cell.angle_beta   90.00
_cell.angle_gamma   90.00
#
_symmetry.space_group_name_H-M   'P 1'
#
loop_
_entity.id
_entity.type
_entity.pdbx_description
1 polymer ?
#
loop_
_entity_poly.entity_id
_entity_poly.type
_entity_poly.pdbx_seq_one_letter_code
_entity_poly.pdbx_strand_id
1 'polypeptide(L)' 'MYHQPVLKNRRTLLERAEKFISEIYFTDCNLRGRLHGDTCPLESVSSSLSQQRIPFLEAVQHNFQPYQVGDTFGPT' A
#
# COMPACT_ATOMS: atom_id res chain seq x y z
N MET A 1 -36.12 15.76 26.14
CA MET A 1 -34.99 16.08 27.05
C MET A 1 -33.75 15.38 26.52
N TYR A 2 -32.79 16.11 25.95
CA TYR A 2 -31.50 15.54 25.58
C TYR A 2 -30.79 15.13 26.88
N HIS A 3 -30.61 13.84 27.10
CA HIS A 3 -29.77 13.37 28.19
C HIS A 3 -28.34 13.83 27.92
N GLN A 4 -27.78 14.60 28.85
CA GLN A 4 -26.39 15.03 28.79
C GLN A 4 -25.52 13.76 28.70
N PRO A 5 -24.60 13.66 27.71
CA PRO A 5 -23.77 12.48 27.58
C PRO A 5 -23.03 12.25 28.89
N VAL A 6 -23.13 11.03 29.42
CA VAL A 6 -22.37 10.63 30.60
C VAL A 6 -20.89 10.68 30.22
N LEU A 7 -20.16 11.68 30.73
CA LEU A 7 -18.73 11.87 30.52
C LEU A 7 -17.91 10.84 31.32
N LYS A 8 -18.13 9.55 31.05
CA LYS A 8 -17.27 8.48 31.57
C LYS A 8 -16.02 8.39 30.68
N ASN A 9 -14.86 8.24 31.30
CA ASN A 9 -13.56 7.99 30.65
C ASN A 9 -13.04 9.11 29.72
N ARG A 10 -13.10 10.37 30.16
CA ARG A 10 -12.53 11.53 29.44
C ARG A 10 -11.07 11.32 29.00
N ARG A 11 -10.25 10.68 29.83
CA ARG A 11 -8.86 10.33 29.51
C ARG A 11 -8.78 9.43 28.27
N THR A 12 -9.59 8.38 28.22
CA THR A 12 -9.63 7.44 27.09
C THR A 12 -10.14 8.11 25.81
N LEU A 13 -11.12 9.02 25.92
CA LEU A 13 -11.61 9.76 24.77
C LEU A 13 -10.51 10.65 24.17
N LEU A 14 -9.77 11.38 25.00
CA LEU A 14 -8.67 12.23 24.56
C LEU A 14 -7.56 11.40 23.90
N GLU A 15 -7.14 10.32 24.54
CA GLU A 15 -6.11 9.41 24.01
C GLU A 15 -6.51 8.83 22.64
N ARG A 16 -7.79 8.46 22.47
CA ARG A 16 -8.30 7.98 21.18
C ARG A 16 -8.26 9.06 20.10
N ALA A 17 -8.64 10.30 20.43
CA ALA A 17 -8.57 11.41 19.47
C ALA A 17 -7.12 11.70 19.08
N GLU A 18 -6.20 11.74 20.04
CA GLU A 18 -4.75 11.91 19.82
C GLU A 18 -4.18 10.83 18.91
N LYS A 19 -4.58 9.56 19.12
CA LYS A 19 -4.19 8.42 18.28
C LYS A 19 -4.82 8.47 16.89
N PHE A 20 -6.07 8.93 16.79
CA PHE A 20 -6.80 8.99 15.53
C PHE A 20 -6.24 10.03 14.55
N ILE A 21 -5.55 11.05 15.03
CA ILE A 21 -4.78 11.97 14.18
C ILE A 21 -3.28 11.66 14.20
N SER A 22 -2.77 10.62 14.86
CA SER A 22 -1.32 10.43 15.09
C SER A 22 -0.49 10.22 13.82
N GLU A 23 0.80 10.61 13.81
CA GLU A 23 1.73 10.27 12.69
C GLU A 23 2.42 8.91 12.87
N ILE A 24 2.28 8.30 14.05
CA ILE A 24 3.08 7.13 14.45
C ILE A 24 2.23 5.95 14.94
N TYR A 25 1.02 6.21 15.38
CA TYR A 25 0.10 5.17 15.85
C TYR A 25 -1.00 4.96 14.84
N PHE A 26 -1.24 3.72 14.43
CA PHE A 26 -2.33 3.39 13.50
C PHE A 26 -2.14 4.09 12.14
N THR A 27 -0.91 4.25 11.66
CA THR A 27 -0.59 4.99 10.41
C THR A 27 -1.11 4.34 9.13
N ASP A 28 -1.64 3.13 9.24
CA ASP A 28 -2.37 2.38 8.23
C ASP A 28 -3.87 2.72 8.22
N CYS A 29 -4.43 3.23 9.33
CA CYS A 29 -5.88 3.36 9.52
C CYS A 29 -6.36 4.61 10.29
N ASN A 30 -5.47 5.50 10.68
CA ASN A 30 -5.79 6.79 11.30
C ASN A 30 -6.05 7.85 10.22
N LEU A 31 -6.42 9.08 10.61
CA LEU A 31 -6.66 10.18 9.66
C LEU A 31 -5.43 10.50 8.79
N ARG A 32 -4.25 10.05 9.21
CA ARG A 32 -3.00 10.20 8.48
C ARG A 32 -2.65 9.01 7.57
N GLY A 33 -3.35 7.89 7.75
CA GLY A 33 -3.29 6.70 6.92
C GLY A 33 -3.77 7.01 5.51
N ARG A 34 -2.79 7.45 4.72
CA ARG A 34 -2.85 8.01 3.36
C ARG A 34 -3.47 9.40 3.24
N LEU A 35 -2.68 10.38 3.72
CA LEU A 35 -2.79 11.80 3.39
C LEU A 35 -2.16 12.22 2.05
N HIS A 36 -1.32 11.38 1.42
CA HIS A 36 -0.72 11.65 0.11
C HIS A 36 -1.48 10.88 -0.96
N GLY A 37 -2.41 11.57 -1.62
CA GLY A 37 -3.27 11.02 -2.68
C GLY A 37 -2.60 10.96 -4.06
N ASP A 38 -1.46 11.64 -4.22
CA ASP A 38 -0.74 11.64 -5.49
C ASP A 38 -0.14 10.25 -5.72
N THR A 39 -0.84 9.53 -6.59
CA THR A 39 -0.50 8.19 -7.02
C THR A 39 -0.26 8.25 -8.50
N CYS A 40 0.88 7.72 -8.96
CA CYS A 40 1.07 7.45 -10.37
C CYS A 40 0.55 6.02 -10.61
N PRO A 41 -0.55 5.83 -11.35
CA PRO A 41 -1.02 4.50 -11.65
C PRO A 41 0.04 3.76 -12.47
N LEU A 42 0.24 2.49 -12.15
CA LEU A 42 1.05 1.62 -12.98
C LEU A 42 0.33 1.43 -14.31
N GLU A 43 0.84 2.03 -15.38
CA GLU A 43 0.16 1.99 -16.69
C GLU A 43 0.24 0.61 -17.34
N SER A 44 1.43 0.00 -17.32
CA SER A 44 1.64 -1.36 -17.80
C SER A 44 2.95 -1.93 -17.25
N VAL A 45 3.01 -3.25 -17.13
CA VAL A 45 4.26 -3.97 -16.88
C VAL A 45 4.31 -5.18 -17.80
N SER A 46 5.51 -5.55 -18.20
CA SER A 46 5.74 -6.64 -19.14
C SER A 46 6.92 -7.49 -18.68
N SER A 47 6.84 -8.80 -18.90
CA SER A 47 7.81 -9.79 -18.45
C SER A 47 8.25 -10.66 -19.62
N SER A 48 9.44 -11.22 -19.50
CA SER A 48 9.96 -12.21 -20.43
C SER A 48 10.59 -13.34 -19.62
N LEU A 49 10.25 -14.59 -19.95
CA LEU A 49 10.86 -15.76 -19.33
C LEU A 49 12.06 -16.21 -20.15
N SER A 50 13.18 -16.48 -19.49
CA SER A 50 14.33 -17.15 -20.08
C SER A 50 14.56 -18.49 -19.36
N GLN A 51 14.93 -19.53 -20.12
CA GLN A 51 15.27 -20.84 -19.57
C GLN A 51 16.63 -20.84 -18.84
N GLN A 52 17.49 -19.86 -19.14
CA GLN A 52 18.83 -19.73 -18.58
C GLN A 52 19.14 -18.28 -18.18
N ARG A 53 20.16 -18.08 -17.35
CA ARG A 53 20.67 -16.74 -17.05
C ARG A 53 21.34 -16.19 -18.31
N ILE A 54 20.89 -15.01 -18.74
CA ILE A 54 21.39 -14.34 -19.94
C ILE A 54 21.99 -12.97 -19.58
N PRO A 55 22.94 -12.44 -20.38
CA PRO A 55 23.42 -11.08 -20.24
C PRO A 55 22.33 -10.03 -20.51
N PHE A 56 22.49 -8.85 -19.93
CA PHE A 56 21.53 -7.74 -20.07
C PHE A 56 21.25 -7.37 -21.52
N LEU A 57 22.28 -7.27 -22.36
CA LEU A 57 22.14 -6.86 -23.76
C LEU A 57 21.30 -7.84 -24.58
N GLU A 58 21.29 -9.12 -24.20
CA GLU A 58 20.44 -10.13 -24.80
C GLU A 58 19.01 -10.03 -24.26
N ALA A 59 18.84 -9.86 -22.94
CA ALA A 59 17.54 -9.74 -22.30
C ALA A 59 16.70 -8.56 -22.82
N VAL A 60 17.33 -7.41 -23.11
CA VAL A 60 16.63 -6.22 -23.63
C VAL A 60 16.06 -6.45 -25.04
N GLN A 61 16.62 -7.38 -25.81
CA GLN A 61 16.15 -7.71 -27.15
C GLN A 61 14.96 -8.69 -27.15
N HIS A 62 14.61 -9.25 -25.99
CA HIS A 62 13.50 -10.18 -25.90
C HIS A 62 12.15 -9.49 -26.07
N ASN A 63 11.16 -10.27 -26.50
CA ASN A 63 9.78 -9.82 -26.53
C ASN A 63 9.20 -9.92 -25.12
N PHE A 64 8.82 -8.78 -24.54
CA PHE A 64 8.14 -8.73 -23.26
C PHE A 64 6.64 -8.82 -23.46
N GLN A 65 6.00 -9.75 -22.75
CA GLN A 65 4.56 -9.90 -22.74
C GLN A 65 3.97 -9.18 -21.53
N PRO A 66 2.84 -8.44 -21.68
CA PRO A 66 2.17 -7.80 -20.55
C PRO A 66 1.86 -8.79 -19.42
N TYR A 67 1.97 -8.35 -18.16
CA TYR A 67 1.58 -9.12 -16.98
C TYR A 67 0.91 -8.24 -15.92
N GLN A 68 0.28 -8.89 -14.94
CA GLN A 68 -0.45 -8.26 -13.85
C GLN A 68 0.23 -8.47 -12.49
N VAL A 69 0.06 -7.49 -11.60
CA VAL A 69 0.54 -7.61 -10.22
C VAL A 69 -0.16 -8.77 -9.54
N GLY A 70 0.61 -9.75 -9.09
CA GLY A 70 0.11 -11.00 -8.49
C GLY A 70 0.23 -12.23 -9.38
N ASP A 71 0.69 -12.08 -10.62
CA ASP A 71 0.98 -13.21 -11.49
C ASP A 71 2.13 -14.08 -10.95
N THR A 72 2.05 -15.38 -11.20
CA THR A 72 3.05 -16.37 -10.79
C THR A 72 4.03 -16.62 -11.92
N PHE A 73 5.32 -16.65 -11.60
CA PHE A 73 6.39 -16.82 -12.59
C PHE A 73 7.28 -17.99 -12.21
N GLY A 74 7.45 -18.92 -13.17
CA GLY A 74 8.46 -19.96 -13.14
C GLY A 74 8.41 -20.91 -11.92
N PRO A 75 9.19 -22.00 -11.97
CA PRO A 75 9.55 -22.76 -10.77
C PRO A 75 10.69 -22.07 -10.01
N THR A 76 10.90 -22.49 -8.76
CA THR A 76 12.09 -22.12 -7.96
C THR A 76 13.33 -22.87 -8.42
#